data_AF-A0A165UGS1-F1
#
_entry.id   AF-A0A165UGS1-F1
#
_cell.length_a   1.000
_cell.length_b   1.000
_cell.length_c   1.000
_cell.angle_alpha   90.00
_cell.angle_beta   90.00
_cell.angle_gamma   90.00
#
_symmetry.space_group_name_H-M   'P 1'
#
loop_
_entity.id
_entity.type
_entity.pdbx_description
1 polymer ?
#
loop_
_entity_poly.entity_id
_entity_poly.type
_entity_poly.pdbx_seq_one_letter_code
_entity_poly.pdbx_strand_id
1 'polypeptide(L)'
;MSLRASCVSLSRRALEKVPCGSSLAPARTVLVWRRHNHSDAAAAVKEEEVHRRPRSEGSSRSRPYAESKYRDDSPAESTTHLTEHLNEVFRPLEFPDELARRVLTHQHHRDSIKGHNARFAFMGRRVMDTFLMLFLDSVPPSVRSSNLDFDITTARILNTYLLGEYVAREWDIWRVMRWVPNIPRPAGRTSNRGMDGEDREVEQEEFRRQLATLEGAARDKLLRSVGLFKVAGFSVEAITGGIYHQFGGTVAHRIFHTRILPHLLLPGSAEGLRDSLHPHAMKICEQLGGLPNRTQAKPALSALDSTPESVEEHMPSSSDAHPDMMEAPSPRKVPLTTSRAPLRDSRKGTKVDPLVL
;
A
#
# COMPACT_ATOMS: atom_id res chain seq x y z
N MET A 1 33.46 -19.02 59.09
CA MET A 1 32.49 -18.76 58.00
C MET A 1 33.30 -18.44 56.76
N SER A 2 33.71 -19.45 55.98
CA SER A 2 32.98 -20.05 54.86
C SER A 2 33.09 -19.24 53.55
N LEU A 3 33.99 -19.72 52.68
CA LEU A 3 33.86 -19.89 51.21
C LEU A 3 33.72 -18.61 50.35
N ARG A 4 34.33 -18.43 49.17
CA ARG A 4 35.07 -19.30 48.23
C ARG A 4 35.77 -18.39 47.22
N ALA A 5 37.04 -18.68 46.91
CA ALA A 5 37.68 -18.26 45.67
C ALA A 5 37.36 -19.30 44.58
N SER A 6 37.09 -18.87 43.35
CA SER A 6 37.12 -19.76 42.18
C SER A 6 37.67 -19.03 40.97
N CYS A 7 38.56 -19.75 40.30
CA CYS A 7 39.44 -19.33 39.23
C CYS A 7 38.71 -19.04 37.92
N VAL A 8 39.29 -18.10 37.17
CA VAL A 8 39.05 -17.88 35.75
C VAL A 8 39.89 -18.88 34.97
N SER A 9 39.25 -19.82 34.26
CA SER A 9 39.92 -20.67 33.27
C SER A 9 39.49 -20.27 31.86
N LEU A 10 40.44 -19.72 31.13
CA LEU A 10 40.43 -19.52 29.68
C LEU A 10 40.22 -20.86 28.96
N SER A 11 39.35 -20.88 27.96
CA SER A 11 39.39 -21.89 26.90
C SER A 11 39.36 -21.21 25.54
N ARG A 12 40.52 -21.28 24.87
CA ARG A 12 40.75 -20.99 23.46
C ARG A 12 40.57 -22.30 22.68
N ARG A 13 39.75 -22.27 21.62
CA ARG A 13 39.68 -23.10 20.39
C ARG A 13 38.20 -23.17 19.97
N ALA A 14 37.77 -23.06 18.73
CA ALA A 14 38.45 -23.09 17.44
C ALA A 14 37.69 -22.22 16.43
N LEU A 15 38.45 -21.56 15.56
CA LEU A 15 38.01 -20.88 14.34
C LEU A 15 37.66 -21.93 13.29
N GLU A 16 36.41 -22.05 12.87
CA GLU A 16 36.08 -22.58 11.55
C GLU A 16 34.87 -21.84 10.92
N LYS A 17 35.20 -21.15 9.81
CA LYS A 17 34.35 -20.83 8.63
C LYS A 17 33.06 -20.04 8.87
N VAL A 18 33.20 -18.71 8.84
CA VAL A 18 32.12 -17.76 8.55
C VAL A 18 32.06 -17.54 7.04
N PRO A 19 30.96 -17.85 6.33
CA PRO A 19 30.77 -17.38 4.96
C PRO A 19 30.55 -15.85 4.98
N CYS A 20 31.32 -15.14 4.15
CA CYS A 20 31.23 -13.71 3.94
C CYS A 20 29.80 -13.28 3.56
N GLY A 21 29.10 -12.70 4.54
CA GLY A 21 27.86 -11.94 4.35
C GLY A 21 28.10 -10.48 4.71
N SER A 22 27.73 -9.59 3.80
CA SER A 22 27.90 -8.12 3.83
C SER A 22 27.69 -7.46 5.20
N SER A 23 28.61 -6.57 5.58
CA SER A 23 28.64 -5.77 6.81
C SER A 23 27.67 -4.57 6.83
N LEU A 24 26.69 -4.53 5.92
CA LEU A 24 25.72 -3.42 5.79
C LEU A 24 24.26 -3.85 6.01
N ALA A 25 23.99 -5.08 6.45
CA ALA A 25 22.65 -5.49 6.86
C ALA A 25 22.50 -5.38 8.39
N PRO A 26 21.60 -4.52 8.92
CA PRO A 26 21.33 -4.49 10.34
C PRO A 26 20.78 -5.83 10.81
N ALA A 27 21.22 -6.26 11.99
CA ALA A 27 20.74 -7.45 12.67
C ALA A 27 19.22 -7.43 12.74
N ARG A 28 18.59 -8.53 12.33
CA ARG A 28 17.14 -8.75 12.48
C ARG A 28 16.78 -8.65 13.96
N THR A 29 16.32 -7.50 14.39
CA THR A 29 15.61 -7.36 15.66
C THR A 29 14.29 -8.09 15.54
N VAL A 30 14.22 -9.18 16.29
CA VAL A 30 13.02 -9.91 16.64
C VAL A 30 12.17 -8.99 17.52
N LEU A 31 11.32 -8.16 16.93
CA LEU A 31 10.19 -7.55 17.62
C LEU A 31 8.93 -8.37 17.32
N VAL A 32 8.83 -9.46 18.08
CA VAL A 32 7.60 -10.23 18.29
C VAL A 32 6.71 -9.40 19.22
N TRP A 33 5.97 -8.45 18.65
CA TRP A 33 4.82 -7.80 19.31
C TRP A 33 3.84 -7.33 18.23
N ARG A 34 3.05 -8.27 17.68
CA ARG A 34 1.71 -8.01 17.11
C ARG A 34 1.00 -9.32 16.73
N ARG A 35 0.62 -10.07 17.76
CA ARG A 35 -0.48 -11.05 17.72
C ARG A 35 -1.20 -11.00 19.06
N HIS A 36 -1.79 -9.85 19.39
CA HIS A 36 -2.84 -9.75 20.40
C HIS A 36 -3.96 -8.94 19.74
N ASN A 37 -5.21 -9.41 19.86
CA ASN A 37 -6.49 -8.85 19.39
C ASN A 37 -7.31 -9.71 18.40
N HIS A 38 -6.89 -10.93 18.04
CA HIS A 38 -7.79 -11.85 17.29
C HIS A 38 -7.78 -13.32 17.76
N SER A 39 -7.03 -13.68 18.81
CA SER A 39 -7.02 -15.05 19.37
C SER A 39 -8.12 -15.30 20.41
N ASP A 40 -8.63 -14.25 21.07
CA ASP A 40 -9.41 -14.44 22.30
C ASP A 40 -10.89 -14.74 22.05
N ALA A 41 -11.34 -14.69 20.78
CA ALA A 41 -12.67 -15.13 20.38
C ALA A 41 -12.73 -16.63 19.98
N ALA A 42 -11.59 -17.33 19.90
CA ALA A 42 -11.53 -18.73 19.45
C ALA A 42 -11.06 -19.72 20.53
N ALA A 43 -10.72 -19.24 21.74
CA ALA A 43 -10.12 -20.05 22.81
C ALA A 43 -11.11 -20.55 23.88
N ALA A 44 -12.43 -20.42 23.68
CA ALA A 44 -13.44 -20.82 24.67
C ALA A 44 -14.03 -22.23 24.48
N VAL A 45 -13.52 -23.04 23.53
CA VAL A 45 -14.00 -24.42 23.33
C VAL A 45 -12.83 -25.34 22.98
N LYS A 46 -12.15 -25.89 23.99
CA LYS A 46 -11.54 -27.25 24.00
C LYS A 46 -10.55 -27.43 25.16
N GLU A 47 -11.08 -27.79 26.32
CA GLU A 47 -10.52 -28.79 27.23
C GLU A 47 -11.67 -29.82 27.36
N GLU A 48 -11.55 -31.14 27.23
CA GLU A 48 -10.50 -32.11 27.52
C GLU A 48 -10.51 -33.20 26.42
N GLU A 49 -9.35 -33.69 25.98
CA GLU A 49 -9.20 -35.13 25.68
C GLU A 49 -7.71 -35.49 25.62
N VAL A 50 -7.18 -35.89 26.77
CA VAL A 50 -5.87 -36.52 26.90
C VAL A 50 -6.04 -37.98 26.53
N HIS A 51 -5.62 -38.39 25.31
CA HIS A 51 -5.36 -39.80 25.02
C HIS A 51 -4.17 -40.03 24.07
N ARG A 52 -3.41 -41.06 24.46
CA ARG A 52 -2.11 -41.54 23.96
C ARG A 52 -2.01 -41.63 22.44
N ARG A 53 -0.87 -41.21 21.86
CA ARG A 53 -0.45 -41.63 20.51
C ARG A 53 0.85 -42.44 20.56
N PRO A 54 0.91 -43.60 19.89
CA PRO A 54 2.13 -44.38 19.73
C PRO A 54 3.03 -43.75 18.66
N ARG A 55 4.35 -43.89 18.86
CA ARG A 55 5.39 -43.63 17.86
C ARG A 55 5.16 -44.55 16.65
N SER A 56 4.87 -43.97 15.50
CA SER A 56 4.93 -44.62 14.20
C SER A 56 6.21 -44.15 13.51
N GLU A 57 7.17 -45.08 13.42
CA GLU A 57 8.35 -44.97 12.58
C GLU A 57 7.98 -45.32 11.12
N GLY A 58 8.62 -44.62 10.17
CA GLY A 58 8.90 -45.13 8.83
C GLY A 58 7.76 -45.13 7.81
N SER A 59 7.67 -44.07 6.99
CA SER A 59 7.45 -44.24 5.54
C SER A 59 7.71 -42.93 4.79
N SER A 60 8.93 -42.77 4.29
CA SER A 60 9.27 -41.77 3.27
C SER A 60 8.63 -42.17 1.94
N ARG A 61 7.30 -42.04 1.83
CA ARG A 61 6.60 -42.08 0.55
C ARG A 61 6.75 -40.72 -0.10
N SER A 62 7.71 -40.62 -1.02
CA SER A 62 7.78 -39.58 -2.04
C SER A 62 6.41 -39.46 -2.70
N ARG A 63 5.64 -38.43 -2.31
CA ARG A 63 4.37 -38.12 -2.95
C ARG A 63 4.70 -37.76 -4.40
N PRO A 64 4.18 -38.48 -5.41
CA PRO A 64 4.36 -38.06 -6.79
C PRO A 64 3.76 -36.66 -6.88
N TYR A 65 4.61 -35.70 -7.25
CA TYR A 65 4.19 -34.34 -7.58
C TYR A 65 3.23 -34.52 -8.76
N ALA A 66 1.92 -34.54 -8.47
CA ALA A 66 0.91 -34.60 -9.50
C ALA A 66 1.10 -33.32 -10.32
N GLU A 67 1.72 -33.48 -11.49
CA GLU A 67 1.83 -32.45 -12.51
C GLU A 67 0.42 -31.94 -12.79
N SER A 68 0.14 -30.80 -12.17
CA SER A 68 -1.12 -30.11 -12.20
C SER A 68 -1.40 -29.74 -13.65
N LYS A 69 -2.26 -30.52 -14.32
CA LYS A 69 -2.71 -30.36 -15.72
C LYS A 69 -3.51 -29.08 -15.99
N TYR A 70 -3.35 -28.04 -15.17
CA TYR A 70 -3.90 -26.71 -15.44
C TYR A 70 -2.91 -25.91 -16.32
N ARG A 71 -2.62 -26.43 -17.52
CA ARG A 71 -2.32 -25.52 -18.65
C ARG A 71 -3.64 -24.94 -19.07
N ASP A 72 -4.09 -23.97 -18.28
CA ASP A 72 -5.21 -23.12 -18.62
C ASP A 72 -4.73 -22.18 -19.74
N ASP A 73 -4.92 -22.63 -20.98
CA ASP A 73 -4.76 -21.85 -22.22
C ASP A 73 -5.87 -20.79 -22.36
N SER A 74 -6.58 -20.43 -21.28
CA SER A 74 -7.49 -19.29 -21.29
C SER A 74 -6.74 -18.08 -21.85
N PRO A 75 -7.29 -17.45 -22.91
CA PRO A 75 -6.65 -16.33 -23.58
C PRO A 75 -6.28 -15.31 -22.53
N ALA A 76 -5.04 -14.84 -22.57
CA ALA A 76 -4.48 -13.92 -21.59
C ALA A 76 -5.47 -12.77 -21.34
N GLU A 77 -6.26 -12.89 -20.27
CA GLU A 77 -7.32 -11.95 -19.93
C GLU A 77 -6.67 -10.56 -19.87
N SER A 78 -7.09 -9.66 -20.75
CA SER A 78 -6.36 -8.42 -21.01
C SER A 78 -6.20 -7.64 -19.72
N THR A 79 -4.95 -7.53 -19.25
CA THR A 79 -4.60 -6.79 -18.04
C THR A 79 -4.55 -5.28 -18.27
N THR A 80 -4.78 -4.85 -19.51
CA THR A 80 -4.73 -3.47 -19.98
C THR A 80 -5.58 -2.54 -19.11
N HIS A 81 -6.80 -2.96 -18.74
CA HIS A 81 -7.69 -2.15 -17.90
C HIS A 81 -7.13 -1.88 -16.49
N LEU A 82 -6.34 -2.81 -15.93
CA LEU A 82 -5.70 -2.63 -14.62
C LEU A 82 -4.62 -1.55 -14.68
N THR A 83 -3.83 -1.60 -15.75
CA THR A 83 -2.77 -0.63 -16.03
C THR A 83 -3.33 0.75 -16.31
N GLU A 84 -4.35 0.83 -17.18
CA GLU A 84 -5.05 2.08 -17.51
C GLU A 84 -5.60 2.75 -16.24
N HIS A 85 -6.23 1.97 -15.36
CA HIS A 85 -6.74 2.50 -14.09
C HIS A 85 -5.62 3.07 -13.20
N LEU A 86 -4.50 2.35 -13.01
CA LEU A 86 -3.40 2.89 -12.20
C LEU A 86 -2.76 4.12 -12.85
N ASN A 87 -2.59 4.13 -14.16
CA ASN A 87 -2.05 5.28 -14.89
C ASN A 87 -2.97 6.49 -14.79
N GLU A 88 -4.29 6.29 -14.76
CA GLU A 88 -5.26 7.35 -14.52
C GLU A 88 -5.15 7.90 -13.08
N VAL A 89 -5.17 7.03 -12.08
CA VAL A 89 -5.10 7.43 -10.66
C VAL A 89 -3.78 8.14 -10.34
N PHE A 90 -2.67 7.67 -10.89
CA PHE A 90 -1.31 8.09 -10.52
C PHE A 90 -0.56 8.85 -11.61
N ARG A 91 -1.24 9.62 -12.46
CA ARG A 91 -0.55 10.49 -13.44
C ARG A 91 0.53 11.36 -12.75
N PRO A 92 1.74 11.45 -13.33
CA PRO A 92 2.15 11.00 -14.67
C PRO A 92 2.84 9.63 -14.73
N LEU A 93 2.66 8.76 -13.73
CA LEU A 93 3.33 7.47 -13.70
C LEU A 93 2.77 6.50 -14.75
N GLU A 94 3.66 5.71 -15.36
CA GLU A 94 3.33 4.64 -16.30
C GLU A 94 3.66 3.29 -15.68
N PHE A 95 2.63 2.55 -15.28
CA PHE A 95 2.76 1.24 -14.66
C PHE A 95 2.98 0.16 -15.73
N PRO A 96 3.98 -0.73 -15.56
CA PRO A 96 4.05 -1.94 -16.36
C PRO A 96 2.86 -2.87 -16.10
N ASP A 97 2.34 -3.52 -17.14
CA ASP A 97 1.18 -4.44 -17.05
C ASP A 97 1.37 -5.54 -16.00
N GLU A 98 2.58 -6.08 -15.93
CA GLU A 98 2.90 -7.13 -14.97
C GLU A 98 2.79 -6.64 -13.52
N LEU A 99 3.26 -5.41 -13.27
CA LEU A 99 3.21 -4.79 -11.96
C LEU A 99 1.77 -4.47 -11.58
N ALA A 100 1.02 -3.82 -12.47
CA ALA A 100 -0.39 -3.48 -12.28
C ALA A 100 -1.21 -4.72 -11.93
N ARG A 101 -1.06 -5.79 -12.72
CA ARG A 101 -1.70 -7.09 -12.44
C ARG A 101 -1.33 -7.62 -11.06
N ARG A 102 -0.05 -7.63 -10.69
CA ARG A 102 0.39 -8.20 -9.41
C ARG A 102 -0.09 -7.41 -8.21
N VAL A 103 0.00 -6.07 -8.22
CA VAL A 103 -0.40 -5.25 -7.06
C VAL A 103 -1.92 -5.20 -6.85
N LEU A 104 -2.70 -5.40 -7.92
CA LEU A 104 -4.17 -5.45 -7.87
C LEU A 104 -4.75 -6.87 -7.75
N THR A 105 -3.92 -7.92 -7.67
CA THR A 105 -4.40 -9.31 -7.50
C THR A 105 -4.18 -9.81 -6.08
N HIS A 106 -5.28 -10.13 -5.39
CA HIS A 106 -5.24 -10.72 -4.06
C HIS A 106 -4.89 -12.22 -4.09
N GLN A 107 -4.27 -12.74 -3.01
CA GLN A 107 -3.78 -14.12 -2.94
C GLN A 107 -4.86 -15.20 -3.13
N HIS A 108 -6.12 -14.88 -2.82
CA HIS A 108 -7.24 -15.83 -2.94
C HIS A 108 -7.94 -15.81 -4.30
N HIS A 109 -7.51 -14.93 -5.23
CA HIS A 109 -8.02 -14.92 -6.60
C HIS A 109 -7.39 -16.03 -7.44
N ARG A 110 -8.09 -16.56 -8.45
CA ARG A 110 -7.58 -17.62 -9.34
C ARG A 110 -6.26 -17.24 -10.04
N ASP A 111 -6.13 -15.97 -10.40
CA ASP A 111 -4.93 -15.44 -11.08
C ASP A 111 -3.72 -15.26 -10.15
N SER A 112 -3.86 -15.50 -8.85
CA SER A 112 -2.77 -15.36 -7.89
C SER A 112 -1.59 -16.30 -8.19
N ILE A 113 -1.84 -17.39 -8.94
CA ILE A 113 -0.84 -18.32 -9.47
C ILE A 113 0.19 -17.58 -10.34
N LYS A 114 -0.27 -16.61 -11.15
CA LYS A 114 0.61 -15.77 -11.99
C LYS A 114 1.32 -14.67 -11.17
N GLY A 115 1.11 -14.62 -9.86
CA GLY A 115 1.63 -13.62 -8.93
C GLY A 115 0.53 -12.80 -8.27
N HIS A 116 0.74 -12.44 -7.02
CA HIS A 116 -0.21 -11.71 -6.18
C HIS A 116 0.49 -10.61 -5.37
N ASN A 117 -0.30 -9.79 -4.69
CA ASN A 117 0.13 -8.53 -4.12
C ASN A 117 0.88 -8.62 -2.78
N ALA A 118 1.05 -9.80 -2.18
CA ALA A 118 1.53 -9.93 -0.79
C ALA A 118 2.95 -9.39 -0.57
N ARG A 119 3.87 -9.65 -1.50
CA ARG A 119 5.26 -9.16 -1.40
C ARG A 119 5.31 -7.64 -1.47
N PHE A 120 4.53 -7.04 -2.38
CA PHE A 120 4.46 -5.60 -2.51
C PHE A 120 3.77 -4.96 -1.31
N ALA A 121 2.70 -5.57 -0.79
CA ALA A 121 2.02 -5.08 0.42
C ALA A 121 2.96 -5.06 1.63
N PHE A 122 3.75 -6.11 1.82
CA PHE A 122 4.77 -6.15 2.87
C PHE A 122 5.79 -5.00 2.76
N MET A 123 6.22 -4.68 1.54
CA MET A 123 7.13 -3.56 1.27
C MET A 123 6.45 -2.21 1.52
N GLY A 124 5.27 -2.00 0.94
CA GLY A 124 4.55 -0.73 1.07
C GLY A 124 4.13 -0.42 2.49
N ARG A 125 3.78 -1.42 3.30
CA ARG A 125 3.54 -1.23 4.74
C ARG A 125 4.74 -0.59 5.44
N ARG A 126 5.96 -1.08 5.20
CA ARG A 126 7.20 -0.50 5.78
C ARG A 126 7.49 0.90 5.26
N VAL A 127 7.27 1.11 3.97
CA VAL A 127 7.48 2.39 3.30
C VAL A 127 6.56 3.46 3.90
N MET A 128 5.26 3.17 4.04
CA MET A 128 4.30 4.09 4.65
C MET A 128 4.56 4.33 6.14
N ASP A 129 4.90 3.28 6.89
CA ASP A 129 5.29 3.36 8.30
C ASP A 129 6.46 4.33 8.49
N THR A 130 7.51 4.16 7.67
CA THR A 130 8.68 5.05 7.66
C THR A 130 8.29 6.49 7.32
N PHE A 131 7.49 6.71 6.27
CA PHE A 131 7.10 8.07 5.86
C PHE A 131 6.22 8.76 6.89
N LEU A 132 5.31 8.04 7.55
CA LEU A 132 4.49 8.60 8.62
C LEU A 132 5.35 8.95 9.84
N MET A 133 6.30 8.10 10.22
CA MET A 133 7.22 8.42 11.33
C MET A 133 8.09 9.65 11.02
N LEU A 134 8.63 9.76 9.81
CA LEU A 134 9.39 10.95 9.38
C LEU A 134 8.51 12.21 9.38
N PHE A 135 7.25 12.09 8.97
CA PHE A 135 6.29 13.16 9.07
C PHE A 135 6.10 13.61 10.53
N LEU A 136 5.83 12.67 11.44
CA LEU A 136 5.62 12.98 12.87
C LEU A 136 6.86 13.61 13.50
N ASP A 137 8.06 13.17 13.10
CA ASP A 137 9.34 13.75 13.53
C ASP A 137 9.56 15.17 12.98
N SER A 138 9.05 15.48 11.78
CA SER A 138 9.13 16.82 11.20
C SER A 138 8.21 17.86 11.85
N VAL A 139 7.21 17.43 12.64
CA VAL A 139 6.25 18.33 13.29
C VAL A 139 6.97 19.20 14.34
N PRO A 140 6.80 20.54 14.34
CA PRO A 140 7.39 21.40 15.36
C PRO A 140 6.97 20.99 16.79
N PRO A 141 7.89 21.04 17.79
CA PRO A 141 7.56 20.69 19.17
C PRO A 141 6.43 21.52 19.79
N SER A 142 6.16 22.73 19.28
CA SER A 142 5.05 23.57 19.72
C SER A 142 3.67 23.04 19.34
N VAL A 143 3.59 22.24 18.27
CA VAL A 143 2.34 21.64 17.75
C VAL A 143 2.21 20.19 18.21
N ARG A 144 3.35 19.51 18.42
CA ARG A 144 3.41 18.13 18.87
C ARG A 144 2.99 18.04 20.35
N SER A 145 1.95 17.26 20.64
CA SER A 145 1.61 16.93 22.03
C SER A 145 2.76 16.12 22.67
N SER A 146 3.13 16.45 23.91
CA SER A 146 4.20 15.76 24.65
C SER A 146 3.95 14.26 24.86
N ASN A 147 2.70 13.81 24.77
CA ASN A 147 2.25 12.43 24.91
C ASN A 147 2.01 11.72 23.57
N LEU A 148 2.55 12.23 22.46
CA LEU A 148 2.37 11.60 21.15
C LEU A 148 3.31 10.41 21.00
N ASP A 149 2.78 9.20 21.20
CA ASP A 149 3.48 7.95 20.90
C ASP A 149 3.44 7.69 19.38
N PHE A 150 4.63 7.66 18.75
CA PHE A 150 4.76 7.56 17.30
C PHE A 150 4.35 6.17 16.80
N ASP A 151 4.69 5.11 17.53
CA ASP A 151 4.40 3.73 17.15
C ASP A 151 2.90 3.45 17.21
N ILE A 152 2.24 3.86 18.30
CA ILE A 152 0.79 3.70 18.47
C ILE A 152 0.04 4.56 17.45
N THR A 153 0.49 5.80 17.22
CA THR A 153 -0.14 6.70 16.24
C THR A 153 -0.04 6.13 14.83
N THR A 154 1.15 5.67 14.44
CA THR A 154 1.39 5.09 13.10
C THR A 154 0.62 3.78 12.91
N ALA A 155 0.61 2.92 13.93
CA ALA A 155 -0.18 1.68 13.96
C ALA A 155 -1.66 1.90 13.66
N ARG A 156 -2.22 2.95 14.27
CA ARG A 156 -3.63 3.29 14.19
C ARG A 156 -3.97 3.89 12.83
N ILE A 157 -3.21 4.90 12.40
CA ILE A 157 -3.46 5.63 11.15
C ILE A 157 -3.28 4.72 9.93
N LEU A 158 -2.25 3.86 9.92
CA LEU A 158 -1.98 2.91 8.84
C LEU A 158 -2.68 1.56 9.06
N ASN A 159 -3.79 1.55 9.80
CA ASN A 159 -4.64 0.39 9.88
C ASN A 159 -5.18 0.06 8.48
N THR A 160 -5.01 -1.19 8.06
CA THR A 160 -5.41 -1.65 6.73
C THR A 160 -6.90 -1.42 6.45
N TYR A 161 -7.78 -1.43 7.46
CA TYR A 161 -9.19 -1.08 7.26
C TYR A 161 -9.37 0.39 6.90
N LEU A 162 -8.67 1.32 7.56
CA LEU A 162 -8.74 2.75 7.24
C LEU A 162 -8.17 3.03 5.84
N LEU A 163 -7.07 2.36 5.48
CA LEU A 163 -6.53 2.44 4.12
C LEU A 163 -7.55 1.97 3.09
N GLY A 164 -8.25 0.87 3.33
CA GLY A 164 -9.26 0.38 2.39
C GLY A 164 -10.52 1.23 2.33
N GLU A 165 -10.94 1.79 3.45
CA GLU A 165 -12.16 2.59 3.54
C GLU A 165 -11.98 3.99 2.96
N TYR A 166 -10.88 4.67 3.28
CA TYR A 166 -10.69 6.07 2.93
C TYR A 166 -9.78 6.27 1.72
N VAL A 167 -8.68 5.52 1.62
CA VAL A 167 -7.71 5.69 0.52
C VAL A 167 -8.14 4.88 -0.70
N ALA A 168 -8.41 3.59 -0.53
CA ALA A 168 -8.77 2.72 -1.65
C ALA A 168 -10.12 3.10 -2.29
N ARG A 169 -11.03 3.67 -1.50
CA ARG A 169 -12.30 4.22 -1.99
C ARG A 169 -12.09 5.43 -2.87
N GLU A 170 -11.23 6.36 -2.48
CA GLU A 170 -10.92 7.55 -3.30
C GLU A 170 -10.21 7.16 -4.61
N TRP A 171 -9.41 6.09 -4.60
CA TRP A 171 -8.76 5.58 -5.80
C TRP A 171 -9.64 4.62 -6.62
N ASP A 172 -10.87 4.32 -6.17
CA ASP A 172 -11.77 3.36 -6.81
C ASP A 172 -11.17 1.95 -7.07
N ILE A 173 -10.15 1.56 -6.31
CA ILE A 173 -9.42 0.28 -6.49
C ILE A 173 -10.36 -0.93 -6.41
N TRP A 174 -11.35 -0.85 -5.53
CA TRP A 174 -12.29 -1.94 -5.26
C TRP A 174 -13.07 -2.37 -6.51
N ARG A 175 -13.17 -1.50 -7.53
CA ARG A 175 -13.83 -1.79 -8.81
C ARG A 175 -12.99 -2.66 -9.74
N VAL A 176 -11.67 -2.51 -9.69
CA VAL A 176 -10.75 -3.17 -10.63
C VAL A 176 -9.93 -4.30 -10.00
N MET A 177 -9.80 -4.33 -8.68
CA MET A 177 -8.96 -5.32 -8.02
C MET A 177 -9.52 -6.74 -8.20
N ARG A 178 -8.62 -7.70 -8.39
CA ARG A 178 -8.95 -9.12 -8.55
C ARG A 178 -8.94 -9.79 -7.18
N TRP A 179 -10.12 -10.06 -6.64
CA TRP A 179 -10.30 -10.65 -5.31
C TRP A 179 -11.56 -11.50 -5.24
N VAL A 180 -11.73 -12.22 -4.13
CA VAL A 180 -12.90 -13.08 -3.89
C VAL A 180 -13.50 -12.69 -2.53
N PRO A 181 -14.78 -12.27 -2.49
CA PRO A 181 -15.44 -11.90 -1.24
C PRO A 181 -15.57 -13.09 -0.29
N ASN A 182 -15.45 -12.81 1.01
CA ASN A 182 -15.72 -13.79 2.05
C ASN A 182 -17.19 -13.71 2.45
N ILE A 183 -18.06 -14.33 1.65
CA ILE A 183 -19.49 -14.38 1.92
C ILE A 183 -19.72 -15.43 3.02
N PRO A 184 -20.37 -15.08 4.15
CA PRO A 184 -20.72 -16.06 5.17
C PRO A 184 -21.62 -17.14 4.55
N ARG A 185 -21.19 -18.41 4.60
CA ARG A 185 -22.05 -19.52 4.17
C ARG A 185 -23.23 -19.63 5.16
N PRO A 186 -24.48 -19.78 4.68
CA PRO A 186 -25.62 -20.02 5.56
C PRO A 186 -25.38 -21.29 6.40
N ALA A 187 -25.62 -21.18 7.71
CA ALA A 187 -25.42 -22.27 8.64
C ALA A 187 -26.28 -23.49 8.23
N GLY A 188 -25.65 -24.63 7.93
CA GLY A 188 -26.33 -25.88 7.57
C GLY A 188 -25.95 -26.48 6.22
N ARG A 189 -25.25 -25.77 5.32
CA ARG A 189 -24.65 -26.37 4.12
C ARG A 189 -23.33 -27.06 4.47
N THR A 190 -23.33 -28.38 4.59
CA THR A 190 -22.11 -29.19 4.66
C THR A 190 -21.36 -29.06 3.33
N SER A 191 -20.07 -28.68 3.39
CA SER A 191 -19.25 -28.50 2.19
C SER A 191 -19.00 -29.86 1.53
N ASN A 192 -19.76 -30.20 0.50
CA ASN A 192 -19.37 -31.27 -0.41
C ASN A 192 -18.24 -30.72 -1.30
N ARG A 193 -17.01 -31.08 -0.90
CA ARG A 193 -15.71 -30.59 -1.39
C ARG A 193 -15.45 -30.72 -2.91
N GLY A 194 -16.39 -31.29 -3.66
CA GLY A 194 -16.29 -31.55 -5.10
C GLY A 194 -17.04 -30.55 -5.99
N MET A 195 -17.93 -29.72 -5.43
CA MET A 195 -18.82 -28.82 -6.19
C MET A 195 -18.62 -27.33 -5.85
N ASP A 196 -17.61 -27.01 -5.04
CA ASP A 196 -17.38 -25.67 -4.47
C ASP A 196 -17.03 -24.56 -5.50
N GLY A 197 -16.81 -24.89 -6.78
CA GLY A 197 -16.40 -23.94 -7.82
C GLY A 197 -17.56 -23.12 -8.38
N GLU A 198 -18.56 -23.80 -8.95
CA GLU A 198 -19.72 -23.17 -9.61
C GLU A 198 -20.58 -22.42 -8.59
N ASP A 199 -20.83 -23.03 -7.42
CA ASP A 199 -21.59 -22.42 -6.33
C ASP A 199 -21.00 -21.06 -5.90
N ARG A 200 -19.67 -20.95 -5.94
CA ARG A 200 -18.97 -19.74 -5.47
C ARG A 200 -19.02 -18.61 -6.48
N GLU A 201 -19.15 -18.89 -7.78
CA GLU A 201 -19.35 -17.87 -8.80
C GLU A 201 -20.76 -17.29 -8.72
N VAL A 202 -21.76 -18.16 -8.52
CA VAL A 202 -23.16 -17.74 -8.28
C VAL A 202 -23.28 -16.90 -7.01
N GLU A 203 -22.67 -17.32 -5.89
CA GLU A 203 -22.64 -16.54 -4.65
C GLU A 203 -21.99 -15.15 -4.86
N GLN A 204 -20.91 -15.07 -5.64
CA GLN A 204 -20.27 -13.80 -5.97
C GLN A 204 -21.15 -12.89 -6.81
N GLU A 205 -21.86 -13.46 -7.78
CA GLU A 205 -22.77 -12.69 -8.63
C GLU A 205 -23.98 -12.18 -7.84
N GLU A 206 -24.54 -12.99 -6.95
CA GLU A 206 -25.58 -12.55 -6.03
C GLU A 206 -25.08 -11.42 -5.13
N PHE A 207 -23.87 -11.54 -4.58
CA PHE A 207 -23.24 -10.48 -3.80
C PHE A 207 -23.08 -9.17 -4.60
N ARG A 208 -22.67 -9.25 -5.87
CA ARG A 208 -22.59 -8.06 -6.75
C ARG A 208 -23.96 -7.43 -6.96
N ARG A 209 -25.01 -8.23 -7.15
CA ARG A 209 -26.40 -7.74 -7.27
C ARG A 209 -26.88 -7.05 -5.99
N GLN A 210 -26.63 -7.65 -4.82
CA GLN A 210 -26.95 -7.03 -3.53
C GLN A 210 -26.20 -5.70 -3.33
N LEU A 211 -24.93 -5.64 -3.76
CA LEU A 211 -24.15 -4.41 -3.68
C LEU A 211 -24.70 -3.30 -4.58
N ALA A 212 -25.28 -3.66 -5.72
CA ALA A 212 -25.89 -2.72 -6.66
C ALA A 212 -27.22 -2.13 -6.15
N THR A 213 -27.94 -2.85 -5.28
CA THR A 213 -29.23 -2.41 -4.73
C THR A 213 -29.10 -1.66 -3.40
N LEU A 214 -28.02 -1.88 -2.64
CA LEU A 214 -27.80 -1.22 -1.36
C LEU A 214 -27.14 0.15 -1.51
N GLU A 215 -27.61 1.10 -0.70
CA GLU A 215 -27.04 2.45 -0.61
C GLU A 215 -26.62 2.79 0.83
N GLY A 216 -25.75 3.79 0.95
CA GLY A 216 -25.33 4.38 2.22
C GLY A 216 -24.78 3.38 3.25
N ALA A 217 -25.21 3.52 4.50
CA ALA A 217 -24.68 2.76 5.64
C ALA A 217 -24.90 1.24 5.54
N ALA A 218 -25.97 0.80 4.88
CA ALA A 218 -26.24 -0.64 4.70
C ALA A 218 -25.20 -1.28 3.76
N ARG A 219 -24.86 -0.56 2.68
CA ARG A 219 -23.78 -0.95 1.77
C ARG A 219 -22.44 -1.03 2.49
N ASP A 220 -22.09 0.00 3.26
CA ASP A 220 -20.82 0.02 3.99
C ASP A 220 -20.72 -1.12 5.01
N LYS A 221 -21.82 -1.43 5.71
CA LYS A 221 -21.88 -2.57 6.65
C LYS A 221 -21.64 -3.91 5.93
N LEU A 222 -22.25 -4.10 4.76
CA LEU A 222 -22.03 -5.29 3.94
C LEU A 222 -20.59 -5.38 3.44
N LEU A 223 -20.02 -4.27 2.97
CA LEU A 223 -18.62 -4.22 2.51
C LEU A 223 -17.62 -4.55 3.63
N ARG A 224 -17.89 -4.10 4.86
CA ARG A 224 -17.12 -4.49 6.04
C ARG A 224 -17.24 -5.98 6.35
N SER A 225 -18.44 -6.54 6.30
CA SER A 225 -18.67 -7.94 6.69
C SER A 225 -17.98 -8.93 5.76
N VAL A 226 -17.90 -8.64 4.45
CA VAL A 226 -17.19 -9.49 3.48
C VAL A 226 -15.68 -9.27 3.46
N GLY A 227 -15.17 -8.32 4.26
CA GLY A 227 -13.75 -8.00 4.36
C GLY A 227 -13.20 -7.15 3.21
N LEU A 228 -14.05 -6.44 2.45
CA LEU A 228 -13.62 -5.62 1.31
C LEU A 228 -12.55 -4.62 1.74
N PHE A 229 -12.81 -3.82 2.77
CA PHE A 229 -11.86 -2.77 3.19
C PHE A 229 -10.51 -3.34 3.64
N LYS A 230 -10.49 -4.54 4.22
CA LYS A 230 -9.23 -5.19 4.54
C LYS A 230 -8.44 -5.56 3.28
N VAL A 231 -9.10 -6.14 2.27
CA VAL A 231 -8.46 -6.52 1.00
C VAL A 231 -8.03 -5.27 0.21
N ALA A 232 -8.90 -4.25 0.15
CA ALA A 232 -8.62 -3.01 -0.55
C ALA A 232 -7.46 -2.23 0.09
N GLY A 233 -7.39 -2.17 1.42
CA GLY A 233 -6.25 -1.57 2.12
C GLY A 233 -4.95 -2.33 1.90
N PHE A 234 -5.03 -3.66 1.77
CA PHE A 234 -3.87 -4.48 1.39
C PHE A 234 -3.39 -4.17 -0.03
N SER A 235 -4.31 -3.86 -0.95
CA SER A 235 -3.99 -3.37 -2.29
C SER A 235 -3.36 -1.97 -2.26
N VAL A 236 -3.78 -1.07 -1.37
CA VAL A 236 -3.12 0.25 -1.17
C VAL A 236 -1.67 0.08 -0.69
N GLU A 237 -1.44 -0.82 0.27
CA GLU A 237 -0.10 -1.20 0.70
C GLU A 237 0.70 -1.74 -0.49
N ALA A 238 0.12 -2.63 -1.30
CA ALA A 238 0.80 -3.21 -2.45
C ALA A 238 1.14 -2.19 -3.54
N ILE A 239 0.22 -1.29 -3.87
CA ILE A 239 0.46 -0.23 -4.84
C ILE A 239 1.60 0.67 -4.37
N THR A 240 1.60 1.05 -3.09
CA THR A 240 2.69 1.86 -2.52
C THR A 240 4.04 1.14 -2.59
N GLY A 241 4.07 -0.17 -2.29
CA GLY A 241 5.26 -0.99 -2.44
C GLY A 241 5.70 -1.18 -3.89
N GLY A 242 4.76 -1.31 -4.82
CA GLY A 242 5.01 -1.36 -6.26
C GLY A 242 5.59 -0.05 -6.78
N ILE A 243 5.05 1.09 -6.35
CA ILE A 243 5.57 2.41 -6.69
C ILE A 243 6.99 2.59 -6.16
N TYR A 244 7.23 2.22 -4.90
CA TYR A 244 8.56 2.27 -4.32
C TYR A 244 9.57 1.40 -5.10
N HIS A 245 9.16 0.19 -5.47
CA HIS A 245 9.99 -0.74 -6.22
C HIS A 245 10.31 -0.24 -7.65
N GLN A 246 9.30 0.29 -8.36
CA GLN A 246 9.42 0.65 -9.78
C GLN A 246 9.94 2.08 -10.00
N PHE A 247 9.48 3.04 -9.19
CA PHE A 247 9.74 4.47 -9.38
C PHE A 247 10.60 5.09 -8.26
N GLY A 248 10.95 4.31 -7.24
CA GLY A 248 11.87 4.70 -6.17
C GLY A 248 11.22 5.43 -4.98
N GLY A 249 12.03 5.66 -3.95
CA GLY A 249 11.58 6.18 -2.66
C GLY A 249 11.01 7.60 -2.72
N THR A 250 11.62 8.50 -3.50
CA THR A 250 11.17 9.90 -3.61
C THR A 250 9.77 10.01 -4.20
N VAL A 251 9.46 9.21 -5.22
CA VAL A 251 8.13 9.18 -5.85
C VAL A 251 7.09 8.62 -4.88
N ALA A 252 7.41 7.51 -4.20
CA ALA A 252 6.54 6.93 -3.18
C ALA A 252 6.27 7.90 -2.01
N HIS A 253 7.30 8.63 -1.56
CA HIS A 253 7.19 9.63 -0.49
C HIS A 253 6.24 10.77 -0.88
N ARG A 254 6.39 11.28 -2.10
CA ARG A 254 5.49 12.29 -2.66
C ARG A 254 4.06 11.78 -2.72
N ILE A 255 3.83 10.57 -3.23
CA ILE A 255 2.49 9.96 -3.30
C ILE A 255 1.89 9.77 -1.91
N PHE A 256 2.67 9.34 -0.92
CA PHE A 256 2.18 9.22 0.45
C PHE A 256 1.61 10.55 0.96
N HIS A 257 2.36 11.64 0.83
CA HIS A 257 1.92 12.95 1.32
C HIS A 257 0.81 13.60 0.52
N THR A 258 0.71 13.32 -0.78
CA THR A 258 -0.25 13.99 -1.68
C THR A 258 -1.51 13.16 -1.98
N ARG A 259 -1.46 11.83 -1.81
CA ARG A 259 -2.52 10.91 -2.22
C ARG A 259 -2.97 9.93 -1.14
N ILE A 260 -2.24 9.78 -0.03
CA ILE A 260 -2.59 8.84 1.05
C ILE A 260 -2.94 9.60 2.32
N LEU A 261 -1.97 10.33 2.88
CA LEU A 261 -2.10 11.04 4.15
C LEU A 261 -3.31 12.00 4.21
N PRO A 262 -3.65 12.76 3.14
CA PRO A 262 -4.81 13.65 3.18
C PRO A 262 -6.14 12.93 3.44
N HIS A 263 -6.28 11.68 2.99
CA HIS A 263 -7.49 10.88 3.23
C HIS A 263 -7.50 10.21 4.61
N LEU A 264 -6.40 10.31 5.36
CA LEU A 264 -6.26 9.77 6.72
C LEU A 264 -6.30 10.86 7.80
N LEU A 265 -6.57 12.12 7.42
CA LEU A 265 -6.71 13.23 8.39
C LEU A 265 -7.96 13.04 9.26
N LEU A 266 -9.10 12.72 8.66
CA LEU A 266 -10.38 12.42 9.32
C LEU A 266 -10.73 13.41 10.47
N PRO A 267 -11.06 14.68 10.15
CA PRO A 267 -11.36 15.71 11.15
C PRO A 267 -12.40 15.28 12.18
N GLY A 268 -12.08 15.48 13.47
CA GLY A 268 -12.94 15.10 14.58
C GLY A 268 -13.02 13.59 14.87
N SER A 269 -12.32 12.74 14.10
CA SER A 269 -12.23 11.30 14.35
C SER A 269 -10.98 10.93 15.13
N ALA A 270 -11.13 10.07 16.13
CA ALA A 270 -10.01 9.51 16.89
C ALA A 270 -9.20 8.48 16.09
N GLU A 271 -9.76 7.96 14.99
CA GLU A 271 -9.12 6.93 14.15
C GLU A 271 -8.02 7.52 13.26
N GLY A 272 -8.20 8.77 12.81
CA GLY A 272 -7.28 9.47 11.92
C GLY A 272 -6.07 10.13 12.61
N LEU A 273 -5.40 10.96 11.83
CA LEU A 273 -4.37 11.86 12.33
C LEU A 273 -5.00 12.90 13.27
N ARG A 274 -4.34 13.22 14.39
CA ARG A 274 -4.85 14.25 15.31
C ARG A 274 -5.04 15.59 14.57
N ASP A 275 -6.17 16.26 14.81
CA ASP A 275 -6.54 17.53 14.17
C ASP A 275 -5.47 18.62 14.29
N SER A 276 -4.74 18.68 15.42
CA SER A 276 -3.65 19.63 15.62
C SER A 276 -2.50 19.48 14.61
N LEU A 277 -2.36 18.30 13.98
CA LEU A 277 -1.32 17.98 13.01
C LEU A 277 -1.77 18.22 11.56
N HIS A 278 -3.06 18.43 11.31
CA HIS A 278 -3.62 18.60 9.96
C HIS A 278 -3.02 19.79 9.22
N PRO A 279 -2.85 20.99 9.82
CA PRO A 279 -2.25 22.13 9.11
C PRO A 279 -0.83 21.83 8.60
N HIS A 280 -0.04 21.09 9.39
CA HIS A 280 1.33 20.70 8.98
C HIS A 280 1.31 19.64 7.88
N ALA A 281 0.40 18.66 7.96
CA ALA A 281 0.21 17.66 6.91
C ALA A 281 -0.18 18.31 5.57
N MET A 282 -1.12 19.26 5.58
CA MET A 282 -1.55 19.97 4.39
C MET A 282 -0.46 20.87 3.82
N LYS A 283 0.31 21.56 4.68
CA LYS A 283 1.48 22.32 4.25
C LYS A 283 2.51 21.46 3.51
N ILE A 284 2.82 20.26 4.02
CA ILE A 284 3.75 19.33 3.35
C ILE A 284 3.13 18.81 2.05
N CYS A 285 1.83 18.51 2.04
CA CYS A 285 1.11 18.11 0.83
C CYS A 285 1.25 19.18 -0.27
N GLU A 286 1.00 20.46 0.04
CA GLU A 286 1.17 21.59 -0.88
C GLU A 286 2.61 21.70 -1.40
N GLN A 287 3.61 21.61 -0.50
CA GLN A 287 5.03 21.67 -0.86
C GLN A 287 5.46 20.53 -1.81
N LEU A 288 4.80 19.36 -1.72
CA LEU A 288 5.09 18.19 -2.55
C LEU A 288 4.21 18.11 -3.81
N GLY A 289 3.52 19.20 -4.17
CA GLY A 289 2.76 19.33 -5.42
C GLY A 289 1.25 19.30 -5.25
N GLY A 290 0.74 19.35 -4.01
CA GLY A 290 -0.67 19.50 -3.70
C GLY A 290 -1.51 18.24 -3.91
N LEU A 291 -2.80 18.37 -3.60
CA LEU A 291 -3.79 17.37 -3.94
C LEU A 291 -3.96 17.30 -5.47
N PRO A 292 -4.22 16.13 -6.05
CA PRO A 292 -4.59 16.04 -7.46
C PRO A 292 -5.84 16.87 -7.72
N ASN A 293 -5.78 17.70 -8.76
CA ASN A 293 -6.96 18.37 -9.28
C ASN A 293 -7.92 17.30 -9.85
N ARG A 294 -8.89 16.84 -9.04
CA ARG A 294 -9.93 15.88 -9.46
C ARG A 294 -10.71 16.39 -10.67
N THR A 295 -10.74 17.71 -10.88
CA THR A 295 -11.42 18.41 -11.97
C THR A 295 -10.85 18.18 -13.38
N GLN A 296 -9.75 17.43 -13.56
CA GLN A 296 -9.28 17.04 -14.90
C GLN A 296 -9.57 15.58 -15.28
N ALA A 297 -10.28 14.81 -14.44
CA ALA A 297 -10.89 13.57 -14.86
C ALA A 297 -12.03 13.89 -15.83
N LYS A 298 -11.74 13.77 -17.13
CA LYS A 298 -12.68 13.92 -18.23
C LYS A 298 -13.96 13.12 -17.92
N PRO A 299 -15.17 13.69 -18.04
CA PRO A 299 -16.40 12.93 -17.91
C PRO A 299 -16.55 12.01 -19.13
N ALA A 300 -15.84 10.89 -19.11
CA ALA A 300 -15.98 9.84 -20.11
C ALA A 300 -17.11 8.91 -19.65
N LEU A 301 -18.37 9.27 -19.95
CA LEU A 301 -19.50 8.34 -20.07
C LEU A 301 -20.83 8.97 -20.53
N SER A 302 -20.87 10.21 -21.05
CA SER A 302 -22.11 10.84 -21.52
C SER A 302 -22.14 11.24 -23.01
N ALA A 303 -21.33 10.61 -23.88
CA ALA A 303 -21.30 10.95 -25.31
C ALA A 303 -21.36 9.72 -26.24
N LEU A 304 -22.28 8.79 -25.95
CA LEU A 304 -22.75 7.79 -26.92
C LEU A 304 -24.27 7.92 -27.05
N ASP A 305 -24.74 9.09 -27.45
CA ASP A 305 -26.05 9.23 -28.10
C ASP A 305 -26.06 10.50 -28.96
N SER A 306 -25.43 10.42 -30.12
CA SER A 306 -25.58 11.40 -31.21
C SER A 306 -25.23 10.70 -32.51
N THR A 307 -26.21 10.01 -33.08
CA THR A 307 -26.25 9.64 -34.50
C THR A 307 -26.01 10.88 -35.37
N PRO A 308 -25.04 10.86 -36.32
CA PRO A 308 -24.99 11.88 -37.34
C PRO A 308 -25.96 11.53 -38.46
N GLU A 309 -26.95 12.40 -38.61
CA GLU A 309 -27.81 12.55 -39.77
C GLU A 309 -26.95 12.89 -40.99
N SER A 310 -27.20 12.16 -42.07
CA SER A 310 -26.61 12.29 -43.40
C SER A 310 -26.87 13.65 -44.03
N VAL A 311 -25.81 14.37 -44.43
CA VAL A 311 -25.90 15.42 -45.45
C VAL A 311 -24.75 15.28 -46.44
N GLU A 312 -25.14 15.28 -47.71
CA GLU A 312 -24.37 15.08 -48.92
C GLU A 312 -23.31 16.16 -49.19
N GLU A 313 -22.27 15.72 -49.91
CA GLU A 313 -21.44 16.39 -50.91
C GLU A 313 -21.44 17.93 -51.01
N HIS A 314 -20.24 18.53 -50.89
CA HIS A 314 -19.65 19.33 -51.98
C HIS A 314 -18.16 19.59 -51.74
N MET A 315 -17.32 19.07 -52.65
CA MET A 315 -15.94 19.51 -52.87
C MET A 315 -15.94 20.88 -53.57
N PRO A 316 -14.90 21.72 -53.35
CA PRO A 316 -13.92 21.85 -54.42
C PRO A 316 -12.46 22.08 -53.99
N SER A 317 -11.59 21.50 -54.83
CA SER A 317 -10.40 22.07 -55.46
C SER A 317 -9.24 22.65 -54.63
N SER A 318 -8.10 21.99 -54.86
CA SER A 318 -6.71 22.39 -54.70
C SER A 318 -6.30 23.70 -55.38
N SER A 319 -5.25 24.32 -54.82
CA SER A 319 -4.21 25.25 -55.38
C SER A 319 -3.90 26.29 -54.28
N ASP A 320 -2.71 26.82 -54.04
CA ASP A 320 -1.36 26.67 -54.58
C ASP A 320 -0.37 27.25 -53.55
N ALA A 321 0.87 26.79 -53.65
CA ALA A 321 2.15 27.41 -53.28
C ALA A 321 2.21 28.79 -52.58
N HIS A 322 3.02 28.93 -51.52
CA HIS A 322 4.39 29.48 -51.56
C HIS A 322 5.04 29.54 -50.15
N PRO A 323 6.39 29.55 -50.03
CA PRO A 323 7.13 29.64 -48.78
C PRO A 323 7.68 31.06 -48.52
N ASP A 324 7.66 31.49 -47.25
CA ASP A 324 8.46 32.61 -46.73
C ASP A 324 8.83 32.24 -45.28
N MET A 325 10.10 31.92 -44.94
CA MET A 325 11.19 32.88 -44.66
C MET A 325 10.75 34.00 -43.72
N MET A 326 11.26 33.96 -42.48
CA MET A 326 11.61 35.05 -41.54
C MET A 326 11.65 34.44 -40.13
N GLU A 327 12.79 34.16 -39.52
CA GLU A 327 13.77 35.08 -38.91
C GLU A 327 13.74 34.86 -37.39
N ALA A 328 14.85 34.35 -36.86
CA ALA A 328 15.02 34.01 -35.46
C ALA A 328 15.45 35.24 -34.64
N PRO A 329 14.82 35.54 -33.50
CA PRO A 329 15.35 36.53 -32.59
C PRO A 329 16.40 35.93 -31.65
N SER A 330 17.59 36.54 -31.69
CA SER A 330 18.74 36.32 -30.82
C SER A 330 18.43 36.48 -29.32
N PRO A 331 19.23 35.83 -28.44
CA PRO A 331 19.01 35.80 -27.00
C PRO A 331 19.41 37.11 -26.30
N ARG A 332 18.50 37.67 -25.51
CA ARG A 332 18.78 38.77 -24.57
C ARG A 332 19.64 38.26 -23.41
N LYS A 333 20.81 38.87 -23.25
CA LYS A 333 21.70 38.74 -22.09
C LYS A 333 21.01 39.35 -20.85
N VAL A 334 20.84 38.54 -19.81
CA VAL A 334 20.41 39.00 -18.48
C VAL A 334 21.67 39.15 -17.61
N PRO A 335 21.91 40.31 -16.98
CA PRO A 335 23.06 40.50 -16.11
C PRO A 335 22.89 39.75 -14.79
N LEU A 336 23.93 38.99 -14.45
CA LEU A 336 24.12 38.26 -13.20
C LEU A 336 24.39 39.25 -12.07
N THR A 337 23.42 39.49 -11.18
CA THR A 337 23.64 40.23 -9.93
C THR A 337 23.99 39.25 -8.81
N THR A 338 25.29 39.11 -8.56
CA THR A 338 25.84 38.48 -7.36
C THR A 338 25.62 39.40 -6.15
N SER A 339 24.63 39.11 -5.31
CA SER A 339 24.52 39.69 -3.97
C SER A 339 25.09 38.72 -2.95
N ARG A 340 26.31 39.04 -2.51
CA ARG A 340 27.08 38.37 -1.48
C ARG A 340 26.74 39.04 -0.14
N ALA A 341 26.11 38.32 0.77
CA ALA A 341 25.87 38.77 2.14
C ALA A 341 26.59 37.85 3.15
N PRO A 342 26.97 38.38 4.33
CA PRO A 342 28.18 37.95 5.01
C PRO A 342 27.98 36.81 6.02
N LEU A 343 29.03 36.00 6.09
CA LEU A 343 29.36 35.04 7.13
C LEU A 343 29.37 35.74 8.50
N ARG A 344 28.50 35.33 9.43
CA ARG A 344 28.52 35.79 10.82
C ARG A 344 29.00 34.66 11.71
N ASP A 345 30.30 34.71 12.00
CA ASP A 345 30.95 33.99 13.09
C ASP A 345 30.42 34.52 14.43
N SER A 346 29.93 33.61 15.28
CA SER A 346 29.72 33.88 16.71
C SER A 346 30.22 32.70 17.53
N ARG A 347 31.55 32.68 17.73
CA ARG A 347 32.19 32.06 18.89
C ARG A 347 32.18 33.05 20.06
N LYS A 348 31.39 32.81 21.09
CA LYS A 348 31.65 33.08 22.53
C LYS A 348 30.69 32.13 23.29
N GLY A 349 31.09 31.23 24.18
CA GLY A 349 32.24 31.21 25.06
C GLY A 349 31.81 31.68 26.45
N THR A 350 31.18 30.81 27.23
CA THR A 350 31.09 30.94 28.70
C THR A 350 31.07 29.55 29.35
N LYS A 351 32.21 29.23 29.96
CA LYS A 351 32.37 28.24 31.05
C LYS A 351 31.79 28.81 32.35
N VAL A 352 31.81 27.96 33.38
CA VAL A 352 31.84 28.25 34.84
C VAL A 352 30.42 28.23 35.46
N ASP A 353 30.04 27.39 36.43
CA ASP A 353 30.78 26.53 37.39
C ASP A 353 29.89 25.41 38.00
N PRO A 354 30.47 24.50 38.80
CA PRO A 354 29.81 23.34 39.43
C PRO A 354 29.41 23.58 40.91
N LEU A 355 28.69 22.58 41.46
CA LEU A 355 28.41 22.31 42.88
C LEU A 355 27.34 23.16 43.57
N VAL A 356 26.34 22.51 44.18
CA VAL A 356 26.22 22.27 45.64
C VAL A 356 24.81 21.73 45.96
N LEU A 357 24.80 20.65 46.77
CA LEU A 357 23.71 19.93 47.45
C LEU A 357 22.86 18.93 46.66
#